data_AF-A0A8E1RIP2-F1
#
_entry.id   AF-A0A8E1RIP2-F1
#
_cell.length_a   1.000
_cell.length_b   1.000
_cell.length_c   1.000
_cell.angle_alpha   90.00
_cell.angle_beta   90.00
_cell.angle_gamma   90.00
#
_symmetry.space_group_name_H-M   'P 1'
#
loop_
_entity.id
_entity.type
_entity.pdbx_description
1 polymer ?
#
loop_
_entity_poly.entity_id
_entity_poly.type
_entity_poly.pdbx_seq_one_letter_code
_entity_poly.pdbx_strand_id
1 'polypeptide(L)' 'MEIGPDLKLLIDGKDMSAKVSLLTRYELSYIDKFGYKLEIRGNESQPIKFYDESENYTYDLHSANDSKIAD' A
#
# COMPACT_ATOMS: atom_id res chain seq x y z
N MET A 1 2.05 3.30 -7.24
CA MET A 1 1.98 3.61 -5.80
C MET A 1 3.37 3.49 -5.20
N GLU A 2 3.75 4.42 -4.34
CA GLU A 2 5.03 4.41 -3.62
C GLU A 2 4.79 4.75 -2.14
N ILE A 3 5.56 4.11 -1.26
CA ILE A 3 5.56 4.38 0.18
C ILE A 3 6.96 4.87 0.53
N GLY A 4 7.07 6.14 0.95
CA GLY A 4 8.33 6.73 1.38
C GLY A 4 8.83 6.12 2.71
N PRO A 5 10.12 6.30 3.05
CA PRO A 5 10.66 5.85 4.34
C PRO A 5 10.04 6.59 5.55
N ASP A 6 9.42 7.74 5.31
CA ASP A 6 8.59 8.49 6.27
C ASP A 6 7.14 8.01 6.30
N LEU A 7 6.84 6.87 5.64
CA LEU A 7 5.53 6.25 5.48
C LEU A 7 4.53 7.09 4.69
N LYS A 8 4.96 8.13 3.96
CA LYS A 8 4.05 8.87 3.08
C LYS A 8 3.61 8.01 1.92
N LEU A 9 2.30 8.01 1.68
CA LEU A 9 1.68 7.34 0.56
C LEU A 9 1.58 8.27 -0.65
N LEU A 10 2.28 7.91 -1.71
CA LEU A 10 2.23 8.58 -3.01
C LEU A 10 1.46 7.71 -4.00
N ILE A 11 0.38 8.26 -4.57
CA ILE A 11 -0.34 7.67 -5.70
C ILE A 11 -0.11 8.56 -6.91
N ASP A 12 0.43 7.99 -7.99
CA ASP A 12 0.84 8.71 -9.21
C ASP A 12 1.71 9.95 -8.93
N GLY A 13 2.62 9.83 -7.95
CA GLY A 13 3.52 10.91 -7.52
C GLY A 13 2.87 12.01 -6.67
N LYS A 14 1.58 11.87 -6.33
CA LYS A 14 0.84 12.82 -5.49
C LYS A 14 0.69 12.31 -4.07
N ASP A 15 0.98 13.19 -3.10
CA ASP A 15 0.72 12.93 -1.69
C ASP A 15 -0.79 12.85 -1.43
N MET A 16 -1.20 11.72 -0.87
CA MET A 16 -2.60 11.44 -0.54
C MET A 16 -3.05 12.07 0.78
N SER A 17 -2.12 12.65 1.55
CA SER A 17 -2.33 13.14 2.92
C SER A 17 -2.95 12.08 3.84
N ALA A 18 -2.69 10.80 3.53
CA ALA A 18 -3.21 9.68 4.31
C ALA A 18 -2.44 9.57 5.64
N LYS A 19 -3.16 9.34 6.73
CA LYS A 19 -2.57 9.22 8.07
C LYS A 19 -2.38 7.76 8.41
N VAL A 20 -1.18 7.39 8.86
CA VAL A 20 -0.93 6.06 9.41
C VAL A 20 -1.83 5.85 10.64
N SER A 21 -2.65 4.80 10.60
CA SER A 21 -3.55 4.43 11.70
C SER A 21 -3.08 3.18 12.44
N LEU A 22 -2.38 2.28 11.73
CA LEU A 22 -1.76 1.09 12.32
C LEU A 22 -0.46 0.78 11.58
N LEU A 23 0.56 0.40 12.35
CA LEU A 23 1.80 -0.15 11.82
C LEU A 23 2.20 -1.35 12.68
N THR A 24 2.27 -2.52 12.03
CA THR A 24 2.78 -3.76 12.61
C THR A 24 3.90 -4.31 11.72
N ARG A 25 4.44 -5.49 12.07
CA ARG A 25 5.44 -6.16 11.24
C ARG A 25 4.92 -6.51 9.83
N TYR A 26 3.63 -6.83 9.71
CA TYR A 26 3.05 -7.38 8.47
C TYR A 26 1.88 -6.56 7.93
N GLU A 27 1.57 -5.43 8.57
CA GLU A 27 0.43 -4.60 8.18
C GLU A 27 0.77 -3.12 8.37
N LEU A 28 0.43 -2.33 7.37
CA LEU A 28 0.43 -0.88 7.41
C LEU A 28 -0.94 -0.38 6.93
N SER A 29 -1.67 0.26 7.84
CA SER A 29 -2.97 0.85 7.54
C SER A 29 -2.90 2.37 7.55
N TYR A 30 -3.65 2.97 6.64
CA TYR A 30 -3.88 4.39 6.54
C TYR A 30 -5.36 4.72 6.64
N ILE A 31 -5.66 5.94 7.06
CA ILE A 31 -6.95 6.61 6.84
C ILE A 31 -6.70 7.77 5.91
N ASP A 32 -7.39 7.78 4.76
CA ASP A 32 -7.27 8.86 3.79
C ASP A 32 -8.02 10.13 4.25
N LYS A 33 -7.97 11.19 3.44
CA LYS A 33 -8.64 12.46 3.76
C LYS A 33 -10.17 12.38 3.77
N PHE A 34 -10.76 11.33 3.22
CA PHE A 34 -12.20 11.10 3.18
C PHE A 34 -12.68 10.17 4.30
N GLY A 35 -11.76 9.55 5.03
CA GLY A 35 -12.04 8.63 6.13
C GLY A 35 -11.97 7.15 5.73
N TYR A 36 -11.60 6.83 4.49
CA TYR A 36 -11.49 5.46 4.02
C TYR A 36 -10.19 4.80 4.47
N LYS A 37 -10.28 3.50 4.79
CA LYS A 37 -9.12 2.69 5.13
C LYS A 37 -8.40 2.20 3.87
N LEU A 38 -7.08 2.42 3.86
CA LEU A 38 -6.17 1.73 2.95
C LEU A 38 -5.28 0.79 3.76
N GLU A 39 -5.14 -0.46 3.33
CA GLU A 39 -4.38 -1.45 4.09
C GLU A 39 -3.39 -2.20 3.21
N ILE A 40 -2.13 -2.17 3.59
CA ILE A 40 -1.04 -2.88 2.93
C ILE A 40 -0.64 -4.03 3.82
N ARG A 41 -0.75 -5.25 3.31
CA ARG A 41 -0.32 -6.47 4.00
C ARG A 41 0.95 -7.01 3.35
N GLY A 42 1.91 -7.39 4.19
CA GLY A 42 3.16 -7.98 3.77
C GLY A 42 3.42 -9.34 4.37
N ASN A 43 4.50 -9.96 3.92
CA ASN A 43 5.14 -11.11 4.54
C ASN A 43 6.56 -10.72 5.02
N GLU A 44 7.40 -11.71 5.33
CA GLU A 44 8.77 -11.46 5.82
C GLU A 44 9.70 -10.78 4.82
N SER A 45 9.34 -10.72 3.54
CA SER A 45 10.20 -10.21 2.47
C SER A 45 9.64 -8.96 1.82
N GLN A 46 8.32 -8.86 1.63
CA GLN A 46 7.71 -7.78 0.87
C GLN A 46 6.21 -7.59 1.15
N PRO A 47 5.64 -6.43 0.77
CA PRO A 47 4.20 -6.26 0.59
C PRO A 47 3.66 -7.25 -0.44
N ILE A 48 2.49 -7.83 -0.18
CA ILE A 48 1.84 -8.82 -1.04
C ILE A 48 0.40 -8.47 -1.37
N LYS A 49 -0.26 -7.62 -0.57
CA LYS A 49 -1.66 -7.21 -0.81
C LYS A 49 -1.88 -5.74 -0.48
N PHE A 50 -2.80 -5.13 -1.22
CA PHE A 50 -3.31 -3.79 -0.98
C PHE A 50 -4.84 -3.82 -0.99
N TYR A 51 -5.47 -3.46 0.11
CA TYR A 51 -6.92 -3.32 0.22
C TYR A 51 -7.31 -1.84 0.20
N ASP A 52 -8.26 -1.50 -0.66
CA ASP A 52 -8.89 -0.19 -0.77
C ASP A 52 -10.36 -0.28 -0.36
N GLU A 53 -10.72 0.35 0.76
CA GLU A 53 -12.08 0.34 1.28
C GLU A 53 -13.08 1.11 0.39
N SER A 54 -12.63 2.14 -0.33
CA SER A 54 -13.50 2.94 -1.18
C SER A 54 -14.04 2.14 -2.37
N GLU A 55 -13.24 1.16 -2.84
CA GLU A 55 -13.60 0.23 -3.90
C GLU A 55 -14.05 -1.14 -3.36
N ASN A 56 -13.87 -1.37 -2.05
CA ASN A 56 -14.04 -2.66 -1.40
C ASN A 56 -13.32 -3.79 -2.17
N TYR A 57 -12.07 -3.52 -2.56
CA TYR A 57 -11.29 -4.41 -3.41
C TYR A 57 -9.90 -4.66 -2.83
N THR A 58 -9.38 -5.88 -3.03
CA THR A 58 -8.01 -6.25 -2.65
C THR A 58 -7.21 -6.57 -3.90
N TYR A 59 -6.16 -5.80 -4.11
CA TYR A 59 -5.16 -5.99 -5.16
C TYR A 59 -4.05 -6.91 -4.66
N ASP A 60 -3.67 -7.89 -5.46
CA ASP A 60 -2.43 -8.64 -5.25
C ASP A 60 -1.25 -7.79 -5.74
N LEU A 61 -0.24 -7.63 -4.88
CA LEU A 61 0.96 -6.88 -5.19
C LEU A 61 2.04 -7.86 -5.64
N HIS A 62 2.64 -7.56 -6.79
CA HIS A 62 3.79 -8.29 -7.32
C HIS A 62 5.03 -7.40 -7.29
N SER A 63 6.19 -8.02 -7.09
CA SER A 63 7.44 -7.28 -7.15
C SER A 63 7.63 -6.74 -8.56
N ALA A 64 8.05 -5.48 -8.70
CA ALA A 64 8.32 -4.90 -10.03
C ALA A 64 9.39 -5.69 -10.82
N ASN A 65 10.18 -6.51 -10.13
CA ASN A 65 11.17 -7.42 -10.73
C ASN A 65 10.56 -8.70 -11.33
N ASP A 66 9.38 -9.14 -10.89
CA ASP A 66 8.71 -10.32 -11.47
C ASP A 66 8.23 -10.05 -12.90
N SER A 67 7.95 -8.79 -13.24
CA SER A 67 7.49 -8.40 -14.58
C SER A 67 8.60 -8.39 -15.64
N LYS A 68 9.88 -8.56 -15.27
CA LYS A 68 11.02 -8.55 -16.20
C LYS A 68 11.50 -9.93 -16.65
N ILE A 69 10.89 -11.03 -16.18
CA ILE A 69 11.30 -12.40 -16.53
C ILE A 69 10.49 -12.97 -17.71
N ALA A 70 9.50 -12.23 -18.21
CA ALA A 70 8.78 -12.59 -19.44
C ALA A 70 9.41 -11.86 -20.65
N ASP A 71 10.59 -12.34 -21.10
CA ASP A 71 11.14 -12.07 -22.43
C ASP A 71 11.40 -13.40 -23.15
#